data_AF-A0A6B2LTR1-F1
#
_entry.id   AF-A0A6B2LTR1-F1
#
_cell.length_a   1.000
_cell.length_b   1.000
_cell.length_c   1.000
_cell.angle_alpha   90.00
_cell.angle_beta   90.00
_cell.angle_gamma   90.00
#
_symmetry.space_group_name_H-M   'P 1'
#
loop_
_entity.id
_entity.type
_entity.pdbx_description
1 polymer ?
#
loop_
_entity_poly.entity_id
_entity_poly.type
_entity_poly.pdbx_seq_one_letter_code
_entity_poly.pdbx_strand_id
1 'polypeptide(L)'
;MFPRMVVFDLDYTLWPFWVDTHVQPPFKIVGGKVQDRFKYKISLYPDVMEILDLLKSKGSILGIASRTEAPSAARSLLEIMNINHYFHHQEIYPGLFCYLNDILN
;
A
#
# COMPACT_ATOMS: atom_id res chain seq x y z
N MET A 1 -0.45 5.55 -26.27
CA MET A 1 0.80 4.99 -25.71
C MET A 1 0.63 4.93 -24.20
N PHE A 2 0.96 3.81 -23.54
CA PHE A 2 0.94 3.72 -22.08
C PHE A 2 2.29 4.19 -21.52
N PRO A 3 2.31 4.77 -20.31
CA PRO A 3 3.56 5.15 -19.66
C PRO A 3 4.42 3.93 -19.37
N ARG A 4 5.76 4.10 -19.41
CA ARG A 4 6.68 3.00 -19.06
C ARG A 4 6.64 2.64 -17.58
N MET A 5 6.30 3.61 -16.74
CA MET A 5 6.20 3.44 -15.29
C MET A 5 5.04 4.26 -14.73
N VAL A 6 4.32 3.70 -13.77
CA VAL A 6 3.29 4.37 -12.98
C VAL A 6 3.62 4.18 -11.50
N VAL A 7 3.62 5.27 -10.74
CA VAL A 7 3.90 5.26 -9.31
C VAL A 7 2.65 5.67 -8.55
N PHE A 8 2.27 4.89 -7.55
CA PHE A 8 1.13 5.13 -6.69
C PHE A 8 1.59 5.57 -5.30
N ASP A 9 0.88 6.54 -4.71
CA ASP A 9 0.83 6.64 -3.24
C ASP A 9 -0.06 5.52 -2.68
N LEU A 10 -0.14 5.39 -1.36
CA LEU A 10 -0.95 4.39 -0.66
C LEU A 10 -2.23 5.00 -0.10
N ASP A 11 -2.08 5.84 0.93
CA ASP A 11 -3.20 6.38 1.68
C ASP A 11 -4.04 7.33 0.82
N TYR A 12 -5.37 7.14 0.83
CA TYR A 12 -6.31 7.84 -0.05
C TYR A 12 -6.03 7.68 -1.56
N THR A 13 -5.22 6.69 -1.94
CA THR A 13 -4.96 6.33 -3.34
C THR A 13 -5.39 4.90 -3.62
N LEU A 14 -4.85 3.92 -2.89
CA LEU A 14 -5.24 2.51 -3.03
C LEU A 14 -6.38 2.14 -2.08
N TRP A 15 -6.44 2.79 -0.91
CA TRP A 15 -7.46 2.56 0.11
C TRP A 15 -7.95 3.88 0.73
N PRO A 16 -9.17 3.94 1.27
CA PRO A 16 -9.81 5.20 1.69
C PRO A 16 -9.48 5.61 3.13
N PHE A 17 -8.21 5.50 3.56
CA PHE A 17 -7.78 5.86 4.92
C PHE A 17 -6.27 6.11 4.99
N TRP A 18 -5.81 6.76 6.07
CA TRP A 18 -4.42 6.74 6.53
C TRP A 18 -4.11 5.50 7.36
N VAL A 19 -3.13 4.71 6.94
CA VAL A 19 -2.75 3.44 7.59
C VAL A 19 -2.14 3.61 8.98
N ASP A 20 -1.52 4.75 9.27
CA ASP A 20 -0.94 5.08 10.58
C ASP A 20 -1.95 5.63 11.60
N THR A 21 -3.17 5.96 11.15
CA THR A 21 -4.15 6.69 11.98
C THR A 21 -5.45 5.91 12.18
N HIS A 22 -6.03 5.36 11.10
CA HIS A 22 -7.41 4.87 11.13
C HIS A 22 -7.56 3.38 11.41
N VAL A 23 -6.49 2.61 11.27
CA VAL A 23 -6.51 1.15 11.40
C VAL A 23 -5.37 0.71 12.32
N GLN A 24 -5.53 -0.43 13.00
CA GLN A 24 -4.47 -0.93 13.86
C GLN A 24 -4.10 -2.39 13.58
N PRO A 25 -2.83 -2.68 13.21
CA PRO A 25 -2.35 -4.05 13.04
C PRO A 25 -2.44 -4.88 14.34
N PRO A 26 -2.39 -6.23 14.27
CA PRO A 26 -2.22 -7.02 13.05
C PRO A 26 -3.48 -7.09 12.19
N PHE A 27 -3.29 -7.24 10.89
CA PHE A 27 -4.36 -7.47 9.92
C PHE A 27 -4.59 -8.96 9.71
N LYS A 28 -5.85 -9.36 9.49
CA LYS A 28 -6.23 -10.76 9.24
C LYS A 28 -7.40 -10.86 8.28
N ILE A 29 -7.51 -12.00 7.59
CA ILE A 29 -8.67 -12.32 6.76
C ILE A 29 -9.69 -13.06 7.62
N VAL A 30 -10.92 -12.54 7.70
CA VAL A 30 -12.05 -13.19 8.37
C VAL A 30 -13.24 -13.17 7.42
N GLY A 31 -13.72 -14.35 7.01
CA GLY A 31 -14.85 -14.47 6.08
C GLY A 31 -14.57 -13.80 4.72
N GLY A 32 -13.34 -13.93 4.22
CA GLY A 32 -12.92 -13.34 2.93
C GLY A 32 -12.71 -11.82 2.96
N LYS A 33 -12.76 -11.18 4.13
CA LYS A 33 -12.53 -9.73 4.27
C LYS A 33 -11.33 -9.45 5.17
N VAL A 34 -10.49 -8.52 4.77
CA VAL A 34 -9.39 -8.03 5.62
C VAL A 34 -9.97 -7.20 6.75
N GLN A 35 -9.49 -7.46 7.96
CA GLN A 35 -9.87 -6.75 9.17
C GLN A 35 -8.64 -6.43 10.03
N ASP A 36 -8.71 -5.32 10.74
CA ASP A 36 -7.71 -4.94 11.74
C ASP A 36 -7.96 -5.63 13.11
N ARG A 37 -7.16 -5.31 14.12
CA ARG A 37 -7.30 -5.90 15.47
C ARG A 37 -8.65 -5.59 16.14
N PHE A 38 -9.30 -4.49 15.76
CA PHE A 38 -10.59 -4.04 16.29
C PHE A 38 -11.78 -4.45 15.40
N LYS A 39 -11.55 -5.31 14.39
CA LYS A 39 -12.54 -5.78 13.43
C LYS A 39 -13.03 -4.70 12.46
N TYR A 40 -12.30 -3.59 12.33
CA TYR A 40 -12.53 -2.61 11.27
C TYR A 40 -12.28 -3.27 9.93
N LYS A 41 -13.22 -3.13 8.98
CA LYS A 41 -13.13 -3.76 7.66
C LYS A 41 -12.28 -2.91 6.74
N ILE A 42 -11.29 -3.53 6.12
CA ILE A 42 -10.35 -2.88 5.22
C ILE A 42 -10.63 -3.34 3.78
N SER A 43 -10.71 -2.40 2.85
CA SER A 43 -10.89 -2.64 1.43
C SER A 43 -10.16 -1.58 0.59
N LEU A 44 -9.80 -1.95 -0.63
CA LEU A 44 -9.31 -1.00 -1.63
C LEU A 44 -10.46 -0.13 -2.14
N TYR A 45 -10.13 0.95 -2.87
CA TYR A 45 -11.11 1.57 -3.76
C TYR A 45 -11.58 0.56 -4.82
N PRO A 46 -12.86 0.61 -5.26
CA PRO A 46 -13.46 -0.42 -6.11
C PRO A 46 -12.67 -0.73 -7.40
N ASP A 47 -12.12 0.29 -8.05
CA ASP A 47 -11.50 0.16 -9.37
C ASP A 47 -9.99 -0.15 -9.32
N VAL A 48 -9.39 -0.22 -8.13
CA VAL A 48 -7.93 -0.39 -7.97
C VAL A 48 -7.45 -1.66 -8.63
N MET A 49 -8.15 -2.78 -8.44
CA MET A 49 -7.75 -4.06 -9.04
C MET A 49 -7.75 -3.98 -10.57
N GLU A 50 -8.80 -3.42 -11.16
CA GLU A 50 -8.92 -3.27 -12.62
C GLU A 50 -7.82 -2.35 -13.18
N ILE A 51 -7.51 -1.25 -12.48
CA ILE A 51 -6.44 -0.33 -12.87
C ILE A 51 -5.08 -1.02 -12.83
N LEU A 52 -4.77 -1.76 -11.76
CA LEU A 52 -3.50 -2.48 -11.61
C LEU A 52 -3.34 -3.57 -12.68
N ASP A 53 -4.41 -4.33 -12.95
CA ASP A 53 -4.44 -5.35 -14.01
C ASP A 53 -4.26 -4.74 -15.41
N LEU A 54 -4.96 -3.64 -15.69
CA LEU A 54 -4.84 -2.93 -16.96
C LEU A 54 -3.40 -2.48 -17.17
N LEU A 55 -2.79 -1.78 -16.23
CA LEU A 55 -1.44 -1.26 -16.38
C LEU A 55 -0.40 -2.38 -16.54
N LYS A 56 -0.54 -3.46 -15.77
CA LYS A 56 0.29 -4.66 -15.89
C LYS A 56 0.15 -5.32 -17.27
N SER A 57 -1.08 -5.46 -17.78
CA SER A 57 -1.34 -6.02 -19.12
C SER A 57 -0.75 -5.18 -20.25
N LYS A 58 -0.56 -3.88 -20.02
CA LYS A 58 0.08 -2.94 -20.96
C LYS A 58 1.60 -2.87 -20.81
N GLY A 59 2.19 -3.66 -19.90
CA GLY A 59 3.64 -3.70 -19.68
C GLY A 59 4.19 -2.50 -18.92
N SER A 60 3.35 -1.78 -18.17
CA SER A 60 3.83 -0.68 -17.31
C SER A 60 4.53 -1.25 -16.08
N ILE A 61 5.69 -0.69 -15.73
CA ILE A 61 6.33 -0.96 -14.44
C ILE A 61 5.55 -0.21 -13.36
N LEU A 62 5.17 -0.89 -12.28
CA LEU A 62 4.41 -0.28 -11.19
C LEU A 62 5.29 -0.10 -9.97
N GLY A 63 5.20 1.08 -9.36
CA GLY A 63 5.92 1.41 -8.13
C GLY A 63 5.01 2.01 -7.06
N ILE A 64 5.50 2.00 -5.82
CA ILE A 64 4.89 2.69 -4.68
C ILE A 64 5.84 3.78 -4.19
N ALA A 65 5.30 4.96 -3.88
CA ALA A 65 5.99 6.03 -3.18
C ALA A 65 5.05 6.60 -2.11
N SER A 66 5.25 6.20 -0.86
CA SER A 66 4.41 6.60 0.26
C SER A 66 5.20 7.11 1.45
N ARG A 67 4.62 8.11 2.11
CA ARG A 67 5.20 8.85 3.23
C ARG A 67 4.60 8.53 4.60
N THR A 68 3.89 7.40 4.70
CA THR A 68 3.29 6.97 5.96
C THR A 68 4.33 6.75 7.07
N GLU A 69 3.94 7.09 8.30
CA GLU A 69 4.73 6.80 9.50
C GLU A 69 4.63 5.32 9.94
N ALA A 70 3.82 4.50 9.25
CA ALA A 70 3.66 3.07 9.54
C ALA A 70 4.08 2.14 8.36
N PRO A 71 5.35 2.14 7.91
CA PRO A 71 5.78 1.32 6.77
C PRO A 71 5.52 -0.18 6.92
N SER A 72 5.70 -0.74 8.13
CA SER A 72 5.46 -2.16 8.41
C SER A 72 3.99 -2.54 8.25
N ALA A 73 3.08 -1.68 8.72
CA ALA A 73 1.64 -1.87 8.56
C ALA A 73 1.22 -1.78 7.09
N ALA A 74 1.72 -0.77 6.36
CA ALA A 74 1.48 -0.61 4.93
C ALA A 74 1.92 -1.85 4.13
N ARG A 75 3.14 -2.36 4.38
CA ARG A 75 3.63 -3.59 3.72
C ARG A 75 2.77 -4.80 4.06
N SER A 76 2.35 -4.95 5.33
CA SER A 76 1.44 -6.03 5.73
C SER A 76 0.09 -5.95 5.02
N LEU A 77 -0.43 -4.75 4.76
CA LEU A 77 -1.67 -4.58 3.97
C LEU A 77 -1.47 -4.98 2.51
N LEU A 78 -0.39 -4.55 1.85
CA LEU A 78 -0.10 -4.94 0.47
C LEU A 78 -0.06 -6.46 0.30
N GLU A 79 0.54 -7.17 1.25
CA GLU A 79 0.61 -8.64 1.27
C GLU A 79 -0.76 -9.28 1.50
N ILE A 80 -1.46 -8.92 2.57
CA ILE A 80 -2.73 -9.58 2.93
C ILE A 80 -3.87 -9.25 1.96
N MET A 81 -3.82 -8.08 1.32
CA MET A 81 -4.74 -7.69 0.26
C MET A 81 -4.34 -8.30 -1.10
N ASN A 82 -3.24 -9.06 -1.14
CA ASN A 82 -2.73 -9.73 -2.33
C ASN A 82 -2.51 -8.79 -3.52
N ILE A 83 -1.97 -7.59 -3.25
CA ILE A 83 -1.59 -6.62 -4.30
C ILE A 83 -0.09 -6.32 -4.34
N ASN A 84 0.68 -6.84 -3.38
CA ASN A 84 2.13 -6.62 -3.32
C ASN A 84 2.85 -7.04 -4.63
N HIS A 85 2.37 -8.12 -5.24
CA HIS A 85 2.94 -8.71 -6.45
C HIS A 85 2.78 -7.86 -7.73
N TYR A 86 2.02 -6.76 -7.70
CA TYR A 86 1.95 -5.82 -8.83
C TYR A 86 3.15 -4.87 -8.87
N PHE A 87 3.75 -4.57 -7.71
CA PHE A 87 4.71 -3.48 -7.56
C PHE A 87 6.15 -3.98 -7.63
N HIS A 88 6.92 -3.41 -8.55
CA HIS A 88 8.31 -3.75 -8.81
C HIS A 88 9.27 -3.00 -7.88
N HIS A 89 8.87 -1.80 -7.45
CA HIS A 89 9.65 -0.90 -6.59
C HIS A 89 8.76 -0.31 -5.49
N GLN A 90 9.27 -0.16 -4.27
CA GLN A 90 8.48 0.31 -3.13
C GLN A 90 9.30 1.20 -2.18
N GLU A 91 9.11 2.50 -2.33
CA GLU A 91 9.63 3.52 -1.42
C GLU A 91 8.53 3.86 -0.40
N ILE A 92 8.56 3.21 0.76
CA ILE A 92 7.57 3.41 1.84
C ILE A 92 8.33 3.78 3.11
N TYR A 93 8.30 5.06 3.46
CA TYR A 93 9.00 5.58 4.63
C TYR A 93 8.53 6.98 5.04
N PRO A 94 8.63 7.34 6.33
CA PRO A 94 8.47 8.70 6.83
C PRO A 94 9.22 9.76 6.02
N GLY A 95 8.58 10.91 5.79
CA GLY A 95 9.22 12.06 5.13
C GLY A 95 10.27 12.74 6.01
N LEU A 96 11.56 12.47 5.77
CA LEU A 96 12.80 13.18 6.17
C LEU A 96 12.98 13.68 7.62
N PHE A 97 12.11 13.40 8.59
CA PHE A 97 12.36 13.72 10.00
C PHE A 97 12.75 12.51 10.85
N CYS A 98 12.29 11.30 10.51
CA CYS A 98 12.61 10.09 11.27
C CYS A 98 13.91 9.39 10.81
N TYR A 99 14.38 9.68 9.58
CA TYR A 99 15.51 8.98 8.95
C TYR A 99 16.91 9.42 9.37
N LEU A 100 17.05 10.53 10.11
CA LEU A 100 18.37 10.89 10.64
C LEU A 100 18.88 9.83 11.63
N ASN A 101 17.98 9.13 12.34
CA ASN A 101 18.38 8.10 13.30
C ASN A 101 18.71 6.76 12.64
N ASP A 102 18.08 6.44 11.51
CA ASP A 102 18.25 5.16 10.81
C ASP A 102 19.45 5.17 9.85
N ILE A 103 19.96 6.34 9.46
CA ILE A 103 21.20 6.48 8.65
C ILE A 103 22.46 6.54 9.54
N LEU A 104 22.30 6.85 10.83
CA LEU A 104 23.40 6.98 11.79
C LEU A 104 23.70 5.70 12.59
N ASN A 105 23.07 4.57 12.25
CA ASN A 105 23.33 3.26 12.86
C ASN A 105 23.67 2.20 11.81
#